data_AF-A0A381TFN0-F1
#
_entry.id   AF-A0A381TFN0-F1
#
_cell.length_a   1.000
_cell.length_b   1.000
_cell.length_c   1.000
_cell.angle_alpha   90.00
_cell.angle_beta   90.00
_cell.angle_gamma   90.00
#
_symmetry.space_group_name_H-M   'P 1'
#
loop_
_entity.id
_entity.type
_entity.pdbx_description
1 polymer ?
#
loop_
_entity_poly.entity_id
_entity_poly.type
_entity_poly.pdbx_seq_one_letter_code
_entity_poly.pdbx_strand_id
1 'polypeptide(L)'
;MQLKEVKKMQSENNTEQNETTTMVMERLPELDEEDSSTALENTRWAAGFVGAPLGAIYNDAGVDLQVVSTRTVRCLAVADHPYCYRTLAMMALSFETAGVEFEVDPYAIVRPLPPEEDRVEEEPGGVGVEVV
;
A
#
# COMPACT_ATOMS: atom_id res chain seq x y z
N MET A 1 45.55 -32.55 14.01
CA MET A 1 44.67 -31.90 15.01
C MET A 1 44.56 -30.43 14.62
N GLN A 2 43.66 -30.07 13.70
CA GLN A 2 43.26 -28.71 13.27
C GLN A 2 42.26 -28.80 12.09
N LEU A 3 41.27 -29.71 12.18
CA LEU A 3 40.21 -29.86 11.17
C LEU A 3 38.81 -30.08 11.79
N LYS A 4 38.66 -29.79 13.09
CA LYS A 4 37.39 -29.96 13.82
C LYS A 4 36.79 -28.65 14.34
N GLU A 5 37.36 -27.49 14.01
CA GLU A 5 36.93 -26.19 14.54
C GLU A 5 36.35 -25.21 13.51
N VAL A 6 35.96 -25.69 12.32
CA VAL A 6 35.19 -24.87 11.34
C VAL A 6 33.75 -25.35 11.20
N LYS A 7 33.25 -26.12 12.18
CA LYS A 7 31.87 -26.66 12.17
C LYS A 7 31.00 -26.14 13.32
N LYS A 8 31.34 -24.96 13.86
CA LYS A 8 30.55 -24.30 14.89
C LYS A 8 30.68 -22.78 14.79
N MET A 9 30.23 -22.21 13.68
CA MET A 9 29.89 -20.79 13.62
C MET A 9 28.43 -20.68 13.15
N GLN A 10 27.57 -20.96 14.13
CA GLN A 10 26.29 -20.31 14.38
C GLN A 10 25.40 -20.08 13.15
N SER A 11 24.60 -21.12 12.90
CA SER A 11 23.24 -21.00 12.40
C SER A 11 22.42 -20.15 13.38
N GLU A 12 22.29 -18.85 13.13
CA GLU A 12 21.41 -17.96 13.90
C GLU A 12 21.10 -16.71 13.06
N ASN A 13 20.21 -16.88 12.08
CA ASN A 13 19.20 -15.88 11.67
C ASN A 13 18.36 -16.44 10.51
N ASN A 14 17.83 -17.65 10.71
CA ASN A 14 16.61 -18.03 10.00
C ASN A 14 15.46 -17.71 10.96
N THR A 15 15.22 -16.42 11.18
CA THR A 15 13.87 -16.00 11.54
C THR A 15 13.09 -16.17 10.26
N GLU A 16 12.69 -17.41 9.97
CA GLU A 16 11.44 -17.64 9.27
C GLU A 16 10.43 -16.91 10.15
N GLN A 17 10.15 -15.65 9.80
CA GLN A 17 8.91 -15.00 10.07
C GLN A 17 7.85 -15.92 9.44
N ASN A 18 7.51 -16.96 10.20
CA ASN A 18 6.16 -17.44 10.34
C ASN A 18 5.36 -16.25 10.89
N GLU A 19 5.20 -15.23 10.04
CA GLU A 19 4.08 -14.35 10.09
C GLU A 19 2.91 -15.30 9.89
N THR A 20 2.21 -15.59 10.97
CA THR A 20 0.77 -15.78 10.89
C THR A 20 0.29 -14.65 9.97
N THR A 21 0.03 -14.95 8.70
CA THR A 21 -0.40 -13.96 7.71
C THR A 21 -1.78 -13.50 8.16
N THR A 22 -1.81 -12.56 9.12
CA THR A 22 -3.02 -11.83 9.43
C THR A 22 -3.36 -11.10 8.15
N MET A 23 -4.52 -11.47 7.61
CA MET A 23 -5.04 -10.90 6.37
C MET A 23 -5.05 -9.37 6.52
N VAL A 24 -4.58 -8.65 5.52
CA VAL A 24 -4.47 -7.18 5.59
C VAL A 24 -5.84 -6.56 5.85
N MET A 25 -6.91 -7.17 5.32
CA MET A 25 -8.28 -6.75 5.57
C MET A 25 -8.68 -6.82 7.06
N GLU A 26 -8.14 -7.78 7.83
CA GLU A 26 -8.42 -7.91 9.27
C GLU A 26 -7.75 -6.81 10.10
N ARG A 27 -6.80 -6.06 9.52
CA ARG A 27 -6.06 -4.98 10.17
C ARG A 27 -6.65 -3.59 9.88
N LEU A 28 -7.63 -3.50 8.99
CA LEU A 28 -8.23 -2.23 8.61
C LEU A 28 -9.05 -1.65 9.78
N PRO A 29 -8.90 -0.34 10.09
CA PRO A 29 -9.74 0.30 11.07
C PRO A 29 -11.17 0.48 10.53
N GLU A 30 -12.14 0.60 11.44
CA GLU A 30 -13.45 1.16 11.09
C GLU A 30 -13.28 2.64 10.72
N LEU A 31 -13.98 3.08 9.68
CA LEU A 31 -14.00 4.49 9.28
C LEU A 31 -15.03 5.26 10.09
N ASP A 32 -14.63 6.43 10.60
CA ASP A 32 -15.57 7.38 11.18
C ASP A 32 -16.27 8.22 10.09
N GLU A 33 -17.09 9.19 10.50
CA GLU A 33 -17.86 10.03 9.57
C GLU A 33 -16.95 10.94 8.72
N GLU A 34 -15.85 11.43 9.28
CA GLU A 34 -14.90 12.30 8.58
C GLU A 34 -14.10 11.51 7.53
N ASP A 35 -13.57 10.36 7.92
CA ASP A 35 -12.86 9.46 6.99
C ASP A 35 -13.81 8.95 5.89
N SER A 36 -15.06 8.61 6.24
CA SER A 36 -16.06 8.17 5.26
C SER A 36 -16.41 9.30 4.29
N SER A 37 -16.61 10.53 4.78
CA SER A 37 -16.85 11.70 3.92
C SER A 37 -15.67 11.93 2.97
N THR A 38 -14.44 11.84 3.48
CA THR A 38 -13.22 11.99 2.70
C THR A 38 -13.12 10.91 1.61
N ALA A 39 -13.42 9.65 1.92
CA ALA A 39 -13.46 8.57 0.94
C ALA A 39 -14.49 8.84 -0.16
N LEU A 40 -15.69 9.30 0.21
CA LEU A 40 -16.75 9.60 -0.75
C LEU A 40 -16.37 10.76 -1.69
N GLU A 41 -15.70 11.79 -1.20
CA GLU A 41 -15.16 12.88 -2.03
C GLU A 41 -14.11 12.38 -3.05
N ASN A 42 -13.37 11.32 -2.69
CA ASN A 42 -12.37 10.68 -3.54
C ASN A 42 -12.93 9.64 -4.53
N THR A 43 -14.26 9.48 -4.61
CA THR A 43 -14.91 8.59 -5.61
C THR A 43 -14.46 8.92 -7.04
N ARG A 44 -14.28 10.20 -7.38
CA ARG A 44 -13.83 10.60 -8.72
C ARG A 44 -12.38 10.18 -8.99
N TRP A 45 -11.52 10.24 -7.99
CA TRP A 45 -10.15 9.74 -8.09
C TRP A 45 -10.15 8.23 -8.32
N ALA A 46 -10.95 7.47 -7.56
CA ALA A 46 -11.09 6.03 -7.72
C ALA A 46 -11.64 5.65 -9.10
N ALA A 47 -12.62 6.39 -9.62
CA ALA A 47 -13.16 6.21 -10.96
C ALA A 47 -12.11 6.45 -12.07
N GLY A 48 -11.04 7.20 -11.79
CA GLY A 48 -9.91 7.40 -12.70
C GLY A 48 -9.14 6.12 -13.06
N PHE A 49 -9.25 5.07 -12.24
CA PHE A 49 -8.67 3.76 -12.54
C PHE A 49 -9.45 2.98 -13.60
N VAL A 50 -10.69 3.38 -13.91
CA VAL A 50 -11.50 2.70 -14.92
C VAL A 50 -10.89 2.90 -16.31
N GLY A 51 -10.41 1.81 -16.91
CA GLY A 51 -9.74 1.85 -18.21
C GLY A 51 -8.31 2.41 -18.16
N ALA A 52 -7.73 2.57 -16.97
CA ALA A 52 -6.31 2.84 -16.82
C ALA A 52 -5.47 1.70 -17.45
N PRO A 53 -4.22 1.96 -17.87
CA PRO A 53 -3.40 0.95 -18.51
C PRO A 53 -3.20 -0.29 -17.63
N LEU A 54 -3.48 -1.47 -18.21
CA LEU A 54 -3.29 -2.75 -17.52
C LEU A 54 -1.83 -2.89 -17.06
N GLY A 55 -1.65 -3.27 -15.79
CA GLY A 55 -0.35 -3.43 -15.17
C GLY A 55 0.29 -2.13 -14.67
N ALA A 56 -0.36 -0.98 -14.83
CA ALA A 56 0.10 0.27 -14.22
C ALA A 56 0.19 0.13 -12.69
N ILE A 57 1.27 0.67 -12.13
CA ILE A 57 1.55 0.67 -10.68
C ILE A 57 1.50 2.11 -10.19
N TYR A 58 0.79 2.32 -9.09
CA TYR A 58 0.68 3.59 -8.40
C TYR A 58 1.16 3.41 -6.96
N ASN A 59 1.87 4.39 -6.44
CA ASN A 59 2.15 4.51 -5.02
C ASN A 59 1.43 5.74 -4.52
N ASP A 60 0.61 5.60 -3.48
CA ASP A 60 -0.10 6.71 -2.87
C ASP A 60 -0.25 6.46 -1.37
N ALA A 61 0.13 7.45 -0.56
CA ALA A 61 -0.01 7.43 0.91
C ALA A 61 0.47 6.14 1.60
N GLY A 62 1.54 5.53 1.10
CA GLY A 62 2.11 4.29 1.61
C GLY A 62 1.45 3.00 1.13
N VAL A 63 0.49 3.09 0.21
CA VAL A 63 -0.20 1.97 -0.44
C VAL A 63 0.30 1.84 -1.88
N ASP A 64 0.68 0.62 -2.28
CA ASP A 64 1.03 0.29 -3.67
C ASP A 64 -0.15 -0.40 -4.35
N LEU A 65 -0.60 0.16 -5.47
CA LEU A 65 -1.76 -0.29 -6.24
C LEU A 65 -1.34 -0.76 -7.63
N GLN A 66 -2.01 -1.80 -8.15
CA GLN A 66 -1.86 -2.30 -9.50
C GLN A 66 -3.20 -2.33 -10.22
N VAL A 67 -3.26 -1.82 -11.45
CA VAL A 67 -4.41 -2.03 -12.33
C VAL A 67 -4.34 -3.45 -12.91
N VAL A 68 -5.34 -4.29 -12.62
CA VAL A 68 -5.34 -5.70 -13.06
C VAL A 68 -6.46 -6.02 -14.04
N SER A 69 -7.45 -5.13 -14.18
CA SER A 69 -8.48 -5.17 -15.22
C SER A 69 -9.08 -3.78 -15.46
N THR A 70 -10.01 -3.65 -16.41
CA THR A 70 -10.75 -2.40 -16.67
C THR A 70 -11.42 -1.81 -15.43
N ARG A 71 -11.81 -2.62 -14.45
CA ARG A 71 -12.51 -2.20 -13.22
C ARG A 71 -12.01 -2.92 -11.98
N THR A 72 -10.76 -3.41 -12.00
CA THR A 72 -10.19 -4.11 -10.85
C THR A 72 -8.83 -3.52 -10.55
N VAL A 73 -8.65 -3.10 -9.31
CA VAL A 73 -7.39 -2.64 -8.73
C VAL A 73 -6.98 -3.62 -7.65
N ARG A 74 -5.69 -3.89 -7.55
CA ARG A 74 -5.10 -4.77 -6.55
C ARG A 74 -4.16 -4.00 -5.66
N CYS A 75 -4.28 -4.15 -4.35
CA CYS A 75 -3.27 -3.73 -3.40
C CYS A 75 -2.10 -4.71 -3.43
N LEU A 76 -0.90 -4.22 -3.70
CA LEU A 76 0.34 -5.00 -3.67
C LEU A 76 1.02 -4.89 -2.32
N ALA A 77 1.04 -3.70 -1.72
CA ALA A 77 1.68 -3.49 -0.44
C ALA A 77 1.05 -2.33 0.34
N VAL A 78 1.12 -2.42 1.66
CA VAL A 78 0.77 -1.32 2.58
C VAL A 78 1.89 -1.15 3.60
N ALA A 79 2.31 0.09 3.83
CA ALA A 79 3.28 0.36 4.90
C ALA A 79 2.67 0.06 6.27
N ASP A 80 3.46 -0.52 7.16
CA ASP A 80 3.05 -0.90 8.52
C ASP A 80 2.92 0.32 9.43
N HIS A 81 1.90 1.13 9.17
CA HIS A 81 1.64 2.37 9.87
C HIS A 81 0.13 2.65 9.94
N PRO A 82 -0.43 3.08 11.09
CA PRO A 82 -1.87 3.30 11.25
C PRO A 82 -2.49 4.21 10.20
N TYR A 83 -1.76 5.27 9.80
CA TYR A 83 -2.20 6.16 8.71
C TYR A 83 -2.41 5.40 7.38
N CYS A 84 -1.49 4.50 7.01
CA CYS A 84 -1.58 3.76 5.76
C CYS A 84 -2.72 2.74 5.77
N TYR A 85 -2.98 2.09 6.91
CA TYR A 85 -4.17 1.22 7.05
C TYR A 85 -5.48 2.00 6.98
N ARG A 86 -5.54 3.20 7.58
CA ARG A 86 -6.70 4.08 7.48
C ARG A 86 -6.92 4.54 6.04
N THR A 87 -5.86 4.96 5.36
CA THR A 87 -5.94 5.32 3.94
C THR A 87 -6.38 4.14 3.08
N LEU A 88 -5.86 2.93 3.32
CA LEU A 88 -6.29 1.73 2.61
C LEU A 88 -7.78 1.45 2.79
N ALA A 89 -8.32 1.62 4.01
CA ALA A 89 -9.74 1.49 4.28
C ALA A 89 -10.59 2.56 3.54
N MET A 90 -10.13 3.82 3.51
CA MET A 90 -10.79 4.89 2.73
C MET A 90 -10.72 4.63 1.22
N MET A 91 -9.60 4.13 0.70
CA MET A 91 -9.45 3.74 -0.70
C MET A 91 -10.43 2.62 -1.06
N ALA A 92 -10.59 1.62 -0.20
CA ALA A 92 -11.54 0.52 -0.40
C ALA A 92 -12.97 1.05 -0.56
N LEU A 93 -13.42 1.95 0.32
CA LEU A 93 -14.73 2.59 0.22
C LEU A 93 -14.86 3.46 -1.04
N SER A 94 -13.80 4.17 -1.42
CA SER A 94 -13.78 5.00 -2.63
C SER A 94 -13.93 4.15 -3.90
N PHE A 95 -13.22 3.01 -3.97
CA PHE A 95 -13.30 2.06 -5.08
C PHE A 95 -14.68 1.39 -5.15
N GLU A 96 -15.20 0.93 -4.02
CA GLU A 96 -16.55 0.35 -3.95
C GLU A 96 -17.60 1.34 -4.49
N THR A 97 -17.54 2.59 -4.03
CA THR A 97 -18.45 3.66 -4.46
C THR A 97 -18.31 3.98 -5.96
N ALA A 98 -17.09 3.87 -6.50
CA ALA A 98 -16.81 4.06 -7.93
C ALA A 98 -17.19 2.85 -8.82
N GLY A 99 -17.63 1.73 -8.23
CA GLY A 99 -17.87 0.49 -8.95
C GLY A 99 -16.57 -0.10 -9.53
N VAL A 100 -15.50 -0.03 -8.74
CA VAL A 100 -14.19 -0.64 -8.99
C VAL A 100 -13.98 -1.72 -7.92
N GLU A 101 -13.68 -2.93 -8.37
CA GLU A 101 -13.32 -4.03 -7.49
C GLU A 101 -11.92 -3.81 -6.92
N PHE A 102 -11.77 -4.01 -5.61
CA PHE A 102 -10.50 -3.82 -4.91
C PHE A 102 -10.03 -5.12 -4.26
N GLU A 103 -8.98 -5.69 -4.81
CA GLU A 103 -8.35 -6.92 -4.31
C GLU A 103 -7.26 -6.59 -3.30
N VAL A 104 -7.43 -7.00 -2.04
CA VAL A 104 -6.43 -6.80 -0.98
C VAL A 104 -5.77 -8.13 -0.63
N ASP A 105 -6.48 -9.03 0.04
CA ASP A 105 -5.99 -10.38 0.32
C ASP A 105 -6.23 -11.33 -0.86
N PRO A 106 -5.34 -12.29 -1.15
CA PRO A 106 -4.09 -12.61 -0.45
C PRO A 106 -2.85 -11.88 -1.01
N TYR A 107 -3.06 -10.76 -1.71
CA TYR A 107 -2.02 -10.15 -2.54
C TYR A 107 -1.17 -9.11 -1.80
N ALA A 108 -1.80 -8.36 -0.90
CA ALA A 108 -1.18 -7.26 -0.19
C ALA A 108 -0.15 -7.79 0.82
N ILE A 109 1.09 -7.31 0.69
CA ILE A 109 2.11 -7.51 1.71
C ILE A 109 2.18 -6.32 2.65
N VAL A 110 2.48 -6.57 3.91
CA VAL A 110 2.80 -5.50 4.86
C VAL A 110 4.29 -5.22 4.76
N ARG A 111 4.65 -3.97 4.44
CA ARG A 111 6.05 -3.54 4.34
C ARG A 111 6.42 -2.61 5.50
N PRO A 112 7.67 -2.65 6.00
CA PRO A 112 8.14 -1.65 6.96
C PRO A 112 8.02 -0.23 6.41
N LEU A 113 7.72 0.73 7.26
CA LEU A 113 7.78 2.14 6.91
C LEU A 113 9.25 2.54 6.67
N PRO A 114 9.60 3.19 5.54
CA PRO A 114 10.96 3.65 5.32
C PRO A 114 11.39 4.65 6.42
N PRO A 115 12.68 4.64 6.79
CA PRO A 115 13.20 5.59 7.76
C PRO A 115 12.97 7.03 7.26
N GLU A 116 12.85 7.97 8.20
CA GLU A 116 12.49 9.36 7.89
C GLU A 116 13.40 10.03 6.86
N GLU A 117 14.69 9.68 6.86
CA GLU A 117 15.72 10.20 5.96
C GLU A 117 15.48 9.81 4.48
N ASP A 118 14.73 8.73 4.24
CA ASP A 118 14.42 8.20 2.90
C ASP A 118 13.01 8.59 2.43
N ARG A 119 12.25 9.36 3.23
CA ARG A 119 10.91 9.82 2.85
C ARG A 119 11.05 10.98 1.88
N VAL A 120 10.69 10.76 0.62
CA VAL A 120 10.62 11.83 -0.38
C VAL A 120 9.41 12.70 -0.06
N GLU A 121 9.62 13.95 0.31
CA GLU A 121 8.54 14.94 0.40
C GLU A 121 8.01 15.22 -1.01
N GLU A 122 6.75 14.87 -1.28
CA GLU A 122 6.09 15.28 -2.51
C GLU A 122 5.75 16.77 -2.43
N GLU A 123 6.64 17.61 -2.96
CA GLU A 123 6.36 19.03 -3.20
C GLU A 123 5.14 19.16 -4.13
N PRO A 124 4.10 19.95 -3.77
CA PRO A 124 2.99 20.19 -4.69
C PRO A 124 3.51 20.89 -5.95
N GLY A 125 3.28 20.23 -7.10
CA GLY A 125 3.85 20.58 -8.40
C GLY A 125 3.86 22.07 -8.75
N GLY A 126 5.00 22.53 -9.24
CA GLY A 126 5.32 23.93 -9.51
C GLY A 126 4.38 24.63 -10.50
N VAL A 127 3.97 25.84 -10.13
CA VAL A 127 3.40 26.83 -11.05
C VAL A 127 4.56 27.44 -11.83
N GLY A 128 4.84 26.90 -13.02
CA GLY A 128 5.68 27.58 -14.00
C GLY A 128 5.01 28.88 -14.43
N VAL A 129 5.44 30.00 -13.87
CA VAL A 129 5.09 31.33 -14.37
C VAL A 129 5.89 31.54 -15.66
N GLU A 130 5.22 31.39 -16.81
CA GLU A 130 5.74 31.90 -18.07
C GLU A 130 5.75 33.44 -17.98
N VAL A 131 6.95 34.01 -17.87
CA VAL A 131 7.14 35.46 -18.00
C VAL A 131 7.17 35.80 -19.48
N VAL A 132 6.23 36.68 -19.83
CA VAL A 132 5.89 37.25 -21.15
C VAL A 132 7.09 37.73 -21.96
#